data_AF-A0A7C5F4X6-F1
#
_entry.id   AF-A0A7C5F4X6-F1
#
_cell.length_a   1.000
_cell.length_b   1.000
_cell.length_c   1.000
_cell.angle_alpha   90.00
_cell.angle_beta   90.00
_cell.angle_gamma   90.00
#
_symmetry.space_group_name_H-M   'P 1'
#
loop_
_entity.id
_entity.type
_entity.pdbx_description
1 polymer ?
#
loop_
_entity_poly.entity_id
_entity_poly.type
_entity_poly.pdbx_seq_one_letter_code
_entity_poly.pdbx_strand_id
1 'polypeptide(L)'
;MKLRSFSEFLVLIFASVALSQSQNSGTSAANFLKIGVGAKATGLGEAFVAIADDATGAYWNSAGLANLNQSQVTFMHNEWLSDLRYEYLSYAAPYQDKGTFALSFSYLSLGKFQGYDLSGNPTADFSAYDLAAQLAYGHKLSPQFSLGGAFKYIQQKIESEKAGALAVDFGALYEINQFNFGFSLRNLGTQMQFIQEKYSLPLTADLGLAYRGLANLTLAADVEIPRDNSVRLKQGIEYNYQESIFLRMGYGYSTSGNEFSGASGLALGAGFMLKQYKIDYAYSPNADLGDAHRFSFTLNFGTVRGM
;
A
#
# COMPACT_ATOMS: atom_id res chain seq x y z
N MET A 1 7.09 -33.89 -26.74
CA MET A 1 7.24 -32.46 -27.09
C MET A 1 7.26 -31.69 -25.79
N LYS A 2 8.46 -31.31 -25.30
CA LYS A 2 8.69 -30.78 -23.95
C LYS A 2 8.25 -29.31 -23.87
N LEU A 3 7.57 -28.98 -22.78
CA LEU A 3 7.06 -27.67 -22.39
C LEU A 3 8.11 -26.54 -22.59
N ARG A 4 8.01 -25.82 -23.71
CA ARG A 4 8.66 -24.51 -23.92
C ARG A 4 7.68 -23.33 -23.76
N SER A 5 6.39 -23.59 -23.55
CA SER A 5 5.33 -22.57 -23.69
C SER A 5 4.82 -21.93 -22.39
N PHE A 6 5.35 -22.28 -21.21
CA PHE A 6 4.82 -21.73 -19.94
C PHE A 6 5.48 -20.39 -19.55
N SER A 7 6.75 -20.19 -19.87
CA SER A 7 7.46 -18.91 -19.67
C SER A 7 6.96 -17.81 -20.61
N GLU A 8 6.59 -18.16 -21.83
CA GLU A 8 6.03 -17.22 -22.82
C GLU A 8 4.61 -16.76 -22.42
N PHE A 9 3.83 -17.64 -21.77
CA PHE A 9 2.49 -17.30 -21.26
C PHE A 9 2.53 -16.32 -20.08
N LEU A 10 3.54 -16.43 -19.20
CA LEU A 10 3.75 -15.50 -18.09
C LEU A 10 4.14 -14.10 -18.56
N VAL A 11 4.94 -13.98 -19.64
CA VAL A 11 5.28 -12.68 -20.25
C VAL A 11 4.05 -12.05 -20.92
N LEU A 12 3.14 -12.85 -21.47
CA LEU A 12 1.90 -12.39 -22.12
C LEU A 12 0.83 -11.90 -21.12
N ILE A 13 0.74 -12.44 -19.91
CA ILE A 13 -0.20 -11.95 -18.88
C ILE A 13 0.20 -10.55 -18.39
N PHE A 14 1.48 -10.20 -18.45
CA PHE A 14 1.96 -8.84 -18.13
C PHE A 14 1.65 -7.81 -19.24
N ALA A 15 1.22 -8.24 -20.43
CA ALA A 15 1.21 -7.38 -21.62
C ALA A 15 -0.13 -6.74 -22.00
N SER A 16 -1.30 -7.11 -21.46
CA SER A 16 -2.55 -6.39 -21.81
C SER A 16 -3.77 -6.80 -21.00
N VAL A 17 -4.23 -5.89 -20.12
CA VAL A 17 -5.62 -5.83 -19.66
C VAL A 17 -6.18 -4.46 -20.08
N ALA A 18 -6.90 -4.42 -21.19
CA ALA A 18 -7.63 -3.22 -21.63
C ALA A 18 -9.01 -3.20 -20.95
N LEU A 19 -9.10 -2.52 -19.82
CA LEU A 19 -10.37 -2.22 -19.16
C LEU A 19 -10.80 -0.80 -19.53
N SER A 20 -11.77 -0.68 -20.43
CA SER A 20 -12.44 0.60 -20.75
C SER A 20 -13.35 1.00 -19.59
N GLN A 21 -13.11 2.14 -18.93
CA GLN A 21 -14.02 2.68 -17.90
C GLN A 21 -14.16 4.21 -17.94
N SER A 22 -15.34 4.65 -17.50
CA SER A 22 -15.85 6.02 -17.43
C SER A 22 -15.17 6.84 -16.31
N GLN A 23 -14.78 8.07 -16.62
CA GLN A 23 -14.07 8.98 -15.70
C GLN A 23 -15.01 9.62 -14.67
N ASN A 24 -14.94 9.15 -13.42
CA ASN A 24 -15.37 9.90 -12.22
C ASN A 24 -14.14 10.26 -11.37
N SER A 25 -13.09 10.79 -12.00
CA SER A 25 -11.83 11.13 -11.34
C SER A 25 -12.03 12.20 -10.26
N GLY A 26 -11.52 11.97 -9.05
CA GLY A 26 -11.38 13.03 -8.02
C GLY A 26 -12.67 13.38 -7.27
N THR A 27 -13.63 12.46 -7.20
CA THR A 27 -14.92 12.67 -6.50
C THR A 27 -14.93 12.16 -5.06
N SER A 28 -13.85 11.50 -4.58
CA SER A 28 -13.72 11.02 -3.20
C SER A 28 -13.01 12.01 -2.27
N ALA A 29 -13.39 11.98 -0.98
CA ALA A 29 -12.58 12.55 0.10
C ALA A 29 -11.43 11.61 0.49
N ALA A 30 -10.58 12.03 1.43
CA ALA A 30 -9.51 11.22 2.01
C ALA A 30 -8.54 10.62 0.97
N ASN A 31 -8.16 11.41 -0.04
CA ASN A 31 -7.27 10.97 -1.11
C ASN A 31 -5.90 10.46 -0.63
N PHE A 32 -5.45 10.87 0.57
CA PHE A 32 -4.24 10.32 1.20
C PHE A 32 -4.28 8.80 1.41
N LEU A 33 -5.48 8.19 1.46
CA LEU A 33 -5.64 6.73 1.55
C LEU A 33 -5.24 5.98 0.27
N LYS A 34 -4.96 6.70 -0.82
CA LYS A 34 -4.45 6.15 -2.08
C LYS A 34 -2.92 6.10 -2.10
N ILE A 35 -2.26 6.78 -1.17
CA ILE A 35 -0.81 6.84 -1.08
C ILE A 35 -0.30 5.53 -0.48
N GLY A 36 0.43 4.73 -1.25
CA GLY A 36 1.03 3.49 -0.76
C GLY A 36 1.98 3.69 0.44
N VAL A 37 1.96 2.70 1.35
CA VAL A 37 2.81 2.68 2.54
C VAL A 37 3.90 1.61 2.44
N GLY A 38 5.04 1.87 3.09
CA GLY A 38 6.17 0.95 3.16
C GLY A 38 7.07 0.98 1.91
N ALA A 39 8.36 1.22 2.12
CA ALA A 39 9.34 1.30 1.04
C ALA A 39 9.48 -0.03 0.25
N LYS A 40 9.28 -1.20 0.90
CA LYS A 40 9.23 -2.50 0.19
C LYS A 40 8.15 -2.50 -0.90
N ALA A 41 6.92 -2.18 -0.53
CA ALA A 41 5.78 -2.19 -1.45
C ALA A 41 5.94 -1.13 -2.55
N THR A 42 6.40 0.07 -2.19
CA THR A 42 6.69 1.12 -3.18
C THR A 42 7.77 0.69 -4.17
N GLY A 43 8.88 0.11 -3.71
CA GLY A 43 9.94 -0.38 -4.59
C GLY A 43 9.49 -1.49 -5.57
N LEU A 44 8.36 -2.12 -5.29
CA LEU A 44 7.68 -3.10 -6.14
C LEU A 44 6.58 -2.48 -7.02
N GLY A 45 6.57 -1.16 -7.18
CA GLY A 45 5.53 -0.47 -7.96
C GLY A 45 4.14 -0.63 -7.36
N GLU A 46 4.07 -0.87 -6.04
CA GLU A 46 2.85 -1.16 -5.29
C GLU A 46 2.17 -2.51 -5.65
N ALA A 47 2.85 -3.40 -6.39
CA ALA A 47 2.41 -4.78 -6.61
C ALA A 47 2.71 -5.63 -5.36
N PHE A 48 1.81 -5.61 -4.39
CA PHE A 48 2.06 -6.13 -3.04
C PHE A 48 0.90 -6.93 -2.44
N VAL A 49 -0.29 -6.93 -3.06
CA VAL A 49 -1.52 -7.51 -2.49
C VAL A 49 -1.40 -9.01 -2.25
N ALA A 50 -0.70 -9.75 -3.12
CA ALA A 50 -0.46 -11.19 -2.98
C ALA A 50 0.73 -11.56 -2.08
N ILE A 51 1.54 -10.57 -1.69
CA ILE A 51 2.80 -10.76 -0.93
C ILE A 51 2.91 -9.79 0.25
N ALA A 52 1.76 -9.40 0.82
CA ALA A 52 1.63 -8.49 1.95
C ALA A 52 2.07 -9.14 3.28
N ASP A 53 3.31 -9.60 3.34
CA ASP A 53 3.87 -10.49 4.36
C ASP A 53 4.68 -9.77 5.45
N ASP A 54 4.35 -8.50 5.73
CA ASP A 54 4.92 -7.70 6.81
C ASP A 54 3.82 -6.89 7.55
N ALA A 55 4.20 -6.11 8.57
CA ALA A 55 3.26 -5.29 9.33
C ALA A 55 2.49 -4.26 8.48
N THR A 56 2.97 -3.90 7.28
CA THR A 56 2.23 -3.04 6.35
C THR A 56 1.08 -3.76 5.66
N GLY A 57 0.99 -5.10 5.82
CA GLY A 57 -0.15 -5.89 5.38
C GLY A 57 -1.48 -5.41 5.97
N ALA A 58 -1.48 -4.72 7.12
CA ALA A 58 -2.66 -4.03 7.62
C ALA A 58 -3.26 -3.06 6.59
N TYR A 59 -2.42 -2.33 5.84
CA TYR A 59 -2.85 -1.41 4.79
C TYR A 59 -3.11 -2.12 3.44
N TRP A 60 -2.21 -3.02 3.02
CA TRP A 60 -2.25 -3.60 1.67
C TRP A 60 -3.21 -4.78 1.52
N ASN A 61 -3.18 -5.73 2.45
CA ASN A 61 -4.06 -6.90 2.49
C ASN A 61 -4.00 -7.53 3.88
N SER A 62 -5.03 -7.33 4.70
CA SER A 62 -5.06 -7.80 6.09
C SER A 62 -4.94 -9.32 6.24
N ALA A 63 -5.24 -10.11 5.19
CA ALA A 63 -4.99 -11.55 5.22
C ALA A 63 -3.49 -11.90 5.30
N GLY A 64 -2.61 -11.03 4.80
CA GLY A 64 -1.16 -11.20 4.85
C GLY A 64 -0.58 -11.18 6.26
N LEU A 65 -1.27 -10.53 7.21
CA LEU A 65 -0.91 -10.59 8.63
C LEU A 65 -0.88 -12.02 9.17
N ALA A 66 -1.68 -12.93 8.59
CA ALA A 66 -1.71 -14.34 8.99
C ALA A 66 -0.38 -15.08 8.74
N ASN A 67 0.48 -14.52 7.89
CA ASN A 67 1.80 -15.07 7.56
C ASN A 67 2.93 -14.54 8.47
N LEU A 68 2.63 -13.62 9.39
CA LEU A 68 3.62 -13.14 10.35
C LEU A 68 3.88 -14.18 11.43
N ASN A 69 5.15 -14.55 11.55
CA ASN A 69 5.61 -15.51 12.56
C ASN A 69 6.18 -14.83 13.80
N GLN A 70 6.37 -13.51 13.80
CA GLN A 70 6.90 -12.76 14.94
C GLN A 70 6.27 -11.38 15.00
N SER A 71 6.38 -10.72 16.15
CA SER A 71 5.89 -9.35 16.27
C SER A 71 6.75 -8.42 15.43
N GLN A 72 6.13 -7.42 14.81
CA GLN A 72 6.78 -6.46 13.95
C GLN A 72 6.31 -5.05 14.27
N VAL A 73 7.23 -4.11 14.37
CA VAL A 73 6.94 -2.68 14.27
C VAL A 73 7.57 -2.18 12.99
N THR A 74 6.78 -1.55 12.12
CA THR A 74 7.24 -0.89 10.90
C THR A 74 6.92 0.58 10.97
N PHE A 75 7.92 1.42 10.75
CA PHE A 75 7.79 2.85 10.53
C PHE A 75 8.17 3.17 9.09
N MET A 76 7.44 4.07 8.44
CA MET A 76 7.78 4.62 7.13
C MET A 76 7.64 6.13 7.18
N HIS A 77 8.63 6.79 6.58
CA HIS A 77 8.67 8.22 6.36
C HIS A 77 8.81 8.48 4.86
N ASN A 78 8.02 9.43 4.37
CA ASN A 78 8.12 9.95 3.03
C ASN A 78 8.04 11.47 3.06
N GLU A 79 8.95 12.13 2.35
CA GLU A 79 8.97 13.58 2.19
C GLU A 79 8.90 13.92 0.71
N TRP A 80 7.97 14.82 0.37
CA TRP A 80 7.84 15.43 -0.96
C TRP A 80 8.21 16.92 -0.90
N LEU A 81 8.11 17.59 -2.05
CA LEU A 81 8.25 19.04 -2.15
C LEU A 81 7.24 19.79 -1.24
N SER A 82 7.60 21.01 -0.85
CA SER A 82 6.77 21.94 -0.07
C SER A 82 6.37 21.45 1.32
N ASP A 83 7.30 20.81 2.06
CA ASP A 83 7.11 20.32 3.44
C ASP A 83 5.99 19.27 3.61
N LEU A 84 5.51 18.67 2.51
CA LEU A 84 4.50 17.61 2.54
C LEU A 84 5.15 16.30 3.03
N ARG A 85 4.68 15.81 4.18
CA ARG A 85 5.21 14.61 4.83
C ARG A 85 4.14 13.57 5.04
N TYR A 86 4.48 12.32 4.75
CA TYR A 86 3.61 11.17 4.98
C TYR A 86 4.30 10.15 5.86
N GLU A 87 3.71 9.92 7.03
CA GLU A 87 4.19 9.01 8.05
C GLU A 87 3.26 7.80 8.14
N TYR A 88 3.86 6.62 8.30
CA TYR A 88 3.12 5.41 8.61
C TYR A 88 3.79 4.66 9.75
N LEU A 89 2.99 4.21 10.72
CA LEU A 89 3.43 3.35 11.81
C LEU A 89 2.49 2.15 11.87
N SER A 90 3.05 0.94 11.92
CA SER A 90 2.28 -0.28 12.13
C SER A 90 2.95 -1.14 13.19
N TYR A 91 2.15 -1.68 14.10
CA TYR A 91 2.54 -2.71 15.04
C TYR A 91 1.67 -3.94 14.79
N ALA A 92 2.30 -5.06 14.44
CA ALA A 92 1.64 -6.34 14.23
C ALA A 92 2.16 -7.38 15.23
N ALA A 93 1.26 -8.14 15.85
CA ALA A 93 1.58 -9.11 16.88
C ALA A 93 0.79 -10.41 16.64
N PRO A 94 1.48 -11.53 16.33
CA PRO A 94 0.87 -12.85 16.31
C PRO A 94 0.35 -13.22 17.69
N TYR A 95 -0.85 -13.77 17.76
CA TYR A 95 -1.48 -14.28 18.97
C TYR A 95 -1.65 -15.79 18.88
N GLN A 96 -0.65 -16.51 19.42
CA GLN A 96 -0.58 -17.98 19.40
C GLN A 96 -0.85 -18.49 17.97
N ASP A 97 -1.67 -19.53 17.85
CA ASP A 97 -2.11 -20.05 16.55
C ASP A 97 -3.37 -19.42 15.99
N LYS A 98 -3.95 -18.46 16.72
CA LYS A 98 -5.26 -17.90 16.38
C LYS A 98 -5.18 -16.88 15.28
N GLY A 99 -4.08 -16.19 15.06
CA GLY A 99 -3.96 -15.18 14.02
C GLY A 99 -3.03 -14.05 14.45
N THR A 100 -3.09 -12.94 13.76
CA THR A 100 -2.22 -11.78 13.99
C THR A 100 -3.07 -10.53 14.04
N PHE A 101 -2.96 -9.77 15.12
CA PHE A 101 -3.55 -8.44 15.22
C PHE A 101 -2.54 -7.40 14.75
N ALA A 102 -3.01 -6.33 14.13
CA ALA A 102 -2.18 -5.17 13.83
C ALA A 102 -2.91 -3.87 14.14
N LEU A 103 -2.18 -2.90 14.66
CA LEU A 103 -2.62 -1.52 14.84
C LEU A 103 -1.75 -0.65 13.94
N SER A 104 -2.35 0.16 13.07
CA SER A 104 -1.61 1.05 12.20
C SER A 104 -2.16 2.48 12.19
N PHE A 105 -1.27 3.43 11.92
CA PHE A 105 -1.54 4.85 11.84
C PHE A 105 -0.89 5.40 10.57
N SER A 106 -1.67 6.14 9.77
CA SER A 106 -1.20 6.93 8.63
C SER A 106 -1.44 8.40 8.92
N TYR A 107 -0.45 9.24 8.68
CA TYR A 107 -0.54 10.68 8.92
C TYR A 107 0.07 11.45 7.76
N LEU A 108 -0.73 12.26 7.08
CA LEU A 108 -0.28 13.18 6.04
C LEU A 108 -0.30 14.60 6.61
N SER A 109 0.86 15.26 6.68
CA SER A 109 0.98 16.67 7.02
C SER A 109 1.17 17.49 5.76
N LEU A 110 0.27 18.44 5.50
CA LEU A 110 0.35 19.33 4.33
C LEU A 110 1.22 20.59 4.59
N GLY A 111 1.98 20.62 5.68
CA GLY A 111 2.77 21.78 6.06
C GLY A 111 1.94 22.94 6.62
N LYS A 112 2.51 24.14 6.56
CA LYS A 112 1.88 25.40 6.98
C LYS A 112 1.58 26.27 5.78
N PHE A 113 0.42 26.91 5.82
CA PHE A 113 -0.06 27.84 4.80
C PHE A 113 -0.21 29.22 5.42
N GLN A 114 0.26 30.24 4.71
CA GLN A 114 -0.01 31.63 5.04
C GLN A 114 -1.50 31.91 4.78
N GLY A 115 -2.24 32.30 5.83
CA GLY A 115 -3.61 32.74 5.70
C GLY A 115 -3.70 34.15 5.09
N TYR A 116 -4.81 34.46 4.42
CA TYR A 116 -5.13 35.78 3.88
C TYR A 116 -6.59 36.14 4.14
N ASP A 117 -6.88 37.40 4.45
CA ASP A 117 -8.24 37.92 4.53
C ASP A 117 -8.83 38.22 3.13
N LEU A 118 -10.11 38.62 3.08
CA LEU A 118 -10.78 38.98 1.82
C LEU A 118 -10.17 40.20 1.12
N SER A 119 -9.39 41.01 1.83
CA SER A 119 -8.68 42.17 1.29
C SER A 119 -7.26 41.82 0.83
N GLY A 120 -6.83 40.56 0.97
CA GLY A 120 -5.51 40.07 0.60
C GLY A 120 -4.42 40.37 1.64
N ASN A 121 -4.77 40.82 2.85
CA ASN A 121 -3.79 41.00 3.91
C ASN A 121 -3.45 39.64 4.56
N PRO A 122 -2.18 39.38 4.90
CA PRO A 122 -1.79 38.15 5.57
C PRO A 122 -2.44 38.05 6.97
N THR A 123 -2.95 36.85 7.29
CA THR A 123 -3.50 36.48 8.61
C THR A 123 -2.58 35.48 9.30
N ALA A 124 -3.05 34.78 10.34
CA ALA A 124 -2.27 33.74 11.00
C ALA A 124 -2.06 32.53 10.07
N ASP A 125 -0.90 31.89 10.19
CA ASP A 125 -0.64 30.61 9.52
C ASP A 125 -1.65 29.54 9.97
N PHE A 126 -2.05 28.68 9.05
CA PHE A 126 -2.84 27.50 9.35
C PHE A 126 -2.17 26.24 8.80
N SER A 127 -2.52 25.08 9.34
CA SER A 127 -2.03 23.77 8.89
C SER A 127 -3.19 22.87 8.52
N ALA A 128 -2.94 21.94 7.61
CA ALA A 128 -3.86 20.85 7.29
C ALA A 128 -3.19 19.50 7.52
N TYR A 129 -3.99 18.53 7.99
CA TYR A 129 -3.53 17.16 8.13
C TYR A 129 -4.64 16.15 7.86
N ASP A 130 -4.22 14.98 7.41
CA ASP A 130 -5.06 13.80 7.31
C ASP A 130 -4.53 12.68 8.22
N LEU A 131 -5.44 11.91 8.80
CA LEU A 131 -5.13 10.84 9.73
C LEU A 131 -6.00 9.61 9.40
N ALA A 132 -5.40 8.43 9.38
CA ALA A 132 -6.12 7.17 9.50
C ALA A 132 -5.54 6.34 10.64
N ALA A 133 -6.41 5.79 11.49
CA ALA A 133 -6.07 4.77 12.48
C ALA A 133 -6.81 3.48 12.14
N GLN A 134 -6.12 2.35 12.18
CA GLN A 134 -6.66 1.08 11.71
C GLN A 134 -6.34 -0.06 12.68
N LEU A 135 -7.34 -0.85 13.03
CA LEU A 135 -7.18 -2.13 13.73
C LEU A 135 -7.47 -3.26 12.74
N ALA A 136 -6.49 -4.10 12.48
CA ALA A 136 -6.56 -5.20 11.53
C ALA A 136 -6.33 -6.55 12.20
N TYR A 137 -6.88 -7.60 11.59
CA TYR A 137 -6.69 -8.97 12.00
C TYR A 137 -6.57 -9.89 10.79
N GLY A 138 -5.60 -10.79 10.80
CA GLY A 138 -5.41 -11.84 9.79
C GLY A 138 -5.33 -13.23 10.43
N HIS A 139 -5.95 -14.21 9.77
CA HIS A 139 -6.01 -15.59 10.24
C HIS A 139 -5.88 -16.60 9.09
N LYS A 140 -5.14 -17.69 9.34
CA LYS A 140 -5.06 -18.84 8.43
C LYS A 140 -6.24 -19.78 8.68
N LEU A 141 -7.16 -19.88 7.72
CA LEU A 141 -8.26 -20.85 7.77
C LEU A 141 -7.80 -22.26 7.37
N SER A 142 -6.80 -22.34 6.51
CA SER A 142 -6.12 -23.58 6.13
C SER A 142 -4.64 -23.29 5.85
N PRO A 143 -3.78 -24.30 5.62
CA PRO A 143 -2.39 -24.06 5.24
C PRO A 143 -2.23 -23.19 3.99
N GLN A 144 -3.20 -23.25 3.08
CA GLN A 144 -3.20 -22.52 1.80
C GLN A 144 -4.06 -21.27 1.80
N PHE A 145 -4.98 -21.08 2.75
CA PHE A 145 -5.97 -20.01 2.68
C PHE A 145 -5.99 -19.16 3.95
N SER A 146 -5.84 -17.86 3.76
CA SER A 146 -5.89 -16.86 4.82
C SER A 146 -6.97 -15.81 4.53
N LEU A 147 -7.63 -15.34 5.58
CA LEU A 147 -8.54 -14.20 5.53
C LEU A 147 -8.08 -13.13 6.51
N GLY A 148 -8.47 -11.89 6.24
CA GLY A 148 -8.33 -10.82 7.20
C GLY A 148 -9.39 -9.75 7.02
N GLY A 149 -9.52 -8.92 8.04
CA GLY A 149 -10.32 -7.72 7.97
C GLY A 149 -9.71 -6.62 8.82
N ALA A 150 -10.13 -5.39 8.56
CA ALA A 150 -9.72 -4.24 9.35
C ALA A 150 -10.87 -3.26 9.56
N PHE A 151 -10.82 -2.55 10.68
CA PHE A 151 -11.66 -1.40 10.97
C PHE A 151 -10.79 -0.14 10.95
N LYS A 152 -11.28 0.94 10.35
CA LYS A 152 -10.52 2.17 10.12
C LYS A 152 -11.33 3.40 10.52
N TYR A 153 -10.70 4.26 11.31
CA TYR A 153 -11.17 5.62 11.57
C TYR A 153 -10.33 6.59 10.75
N ILE A 154 -10.99 7.48 10.01
CA ILE A 154 -10.37 8.42 9.08
C ILE A 154 -10.79 9.82 9.48
N GLN A 155 -9.84 10.75 9.51
CA GLN A 155 -10.09 12.16 9.81
C GLN A 155 -9.27 13.06 8.89
N GLN A 156 -9.90 14.12 8.39
CA GLN A 156 -9.22 15.23 7.73
C GLN A 156 -9.47 16.51 8.53
N LYS A 157 -8.45 17.36 8.63
CA LYS A 157 -8.54 18.66 9.29
C LYS A 157 -7.88 19.74 8.45
N ILE A 158 -8.58 20.85 8.25
CA ILE A 158 -8.04 22.07 7.64
C ILE A 158 -8.44 23.23 8.55
N GLU A 159 -7.46 23.99 9.06
CA GLU A 159 -7.70 25.10 9.98
C GLU A 159 -8.53 24.70 11.22
N SER A 160 -9.79 25.15 11.34
CA SER A 160 -10.72 24.76 12.41
C SER A 160 -11.67 23.62 12.02
N GLU A 161 -11.81 23.36 10.72
CA GLU A 161 -12.76 22.40 10.18
C GLU A 161 -12.24 20.96 10.26
N LYS A 162 -13.12 20.03 10.63
CA LYS A 162 -12.82 18.61 10.75
C LYS A 162 -13.92 17.79 10.09
N ALA A 163 -13.50 16.76 9.38
CA ALA A 163 -14.40 15.75 8.82
C ALA A 163 -13.88 14.36 9.18
N GLY A 164 -14.81 13.43 9.45
CA GLY A 164 -14.49 12.07 9.87
C GLY A 164 -15.30 11.03 9.12
N ALA A 165 -14.75 9.82 9.00
CA ALA A 165 -15.43 8.68 8.42
C ALA A 165 -14.96 7.37 9.06
N LEU A 166 -15.81 6.35 8.99
CA LEU A 166 -15.49 4.98 9.38
C LEU A 166 -15.45 4.10 8.14
N ALA A 167 -14.53 3.15 8.09
CA ALA A 167 -14.44 2.17 7.03
C ALA A 167 -14.04 0.79 7.55
N VAL A 168 -14.31 -0.21 6.72
CA VAL A 168 -13.81 -1.56 6.86
C VAL A 168 -13.02 -1.97 5.62
N ASP A 169 -12.01 -2.80 5.84
CA ASP A 169 -11.24 -3.45 4.80
C ASP A 169 -11.37 -4.96 4.92
N PHE A 170 -11.30 -5.66 3.80
CA PHE A 170 -11.28 -7.12 3.73
C PHE A 170 -10.09 -7.60 2.91
N GLY A 171 -9.55 -8.75 3.30
CA GLY A 171 -8.42 -9.37 2.64
C GLY A 171 -8.56 -10.88 2.54
N ALA A 172 -8.08 -11.44 1.44
CA ALA A 172 -7.91 -12.87 1.26
C ALA A 172 -6.55 -13.16 0.60
N LEU A 173 -5.96 -14.30 0.97
CA LEU A 173 -4.76 -14.85 0.34
C LEU A 173 -4.94 -16.34 0.12
N TYR A 174 -4.55 -16.81 -1.07
CA TYR A 174 -4.52 -18.21 -1.42
C TYR A 174 -3.14 -18.59 -1.97
N GLU A 175 -2.47 -19.54 -1.31
CA GLU A 175 -1.11 -19.97 -1.61
C GLU A 175 -1.12 -21.42 -2.12
N ILE A 176 -0.65 -21.61 -3.35
CA ILE A 176 -0.57 -22.92 -4.00
C ILE A 176 0.74 -23.09 -4.73
N ASN A 177 1.55 -24.05 -4.29
CA ASN A 177 2.89 -24.31 -4.82
C ASN A 177 3.76 -23.05 -4.78
N GLN A 178 4.15 -22.53 -5.95
CA GLN A 178 4.97 -21.33 -6.10
C GLN A 178 4.14 -20.07 -6.36
N PHE A 179 2.80 -20.17 -6.34
CA PHE A 179 1.89 -19.08 -6.66
C PHE A 179 1.14 -18.60 -5.43
N ASN A 180 1.03 -17.27 -5.32
CA ASN A 180 0.19 -16.62 -4.33
C ASN A 180 -0.85 -15.77 -5.07
N PHE A 181 -2.10 -15.89 -4.67
CA PHE A 181 -3.21 -15.07 -5.15
C PHE A 181 -3.71 -14.22 -4.00
N GLY A 182 -3.93 -12.94 -4.25
CA GLY A 182 -4.44 -12.00 -3.27
C GLY A 182 -5.69 -11.28 -3.76
N PHE A 183 -6.59 -11.01 -2.82
CA PHE A 183 -7.70 -10.10 -3.01
C PHE A 183 -7.74 -9.13 -1.83
N SER A 184 -7.94 -7.84 -2.10
CA SER A 184 -8.20 -6.86 -1.06
C SER A 184 -9.34 -5.92 -1.47
N LEU A 185 -10.21 -5.59 -0.54
CA LEU A 185 -11.22 -4.56 -0.68
C LEU A 185 -10.99 -3.53 0.42
N ARG A 186 -10.60 -2.31 0.05
CA ARG A 186 -10.18 -1.26 1.01
C ARG A 186 -11.12 -0.07 0.97
N ASN A 187 -11.30 0.56 2.13
CA ASN A 187 -12.05 1.79 2.35
C ASN A 187 -13.57 1.68 2.08
N LEU A 188 -14.18 0.52 2.35
CA LEU A 188 -15.63 0.39 2.32
C LEU A 188 -16.23 1.03 3.57
N GLY A 189 -16.88 2.18 3.44
CA GLY A 189 -17.25 2.95 4.62
C GLY A 189 -18.27 4.06 4.42
N THR A 190 -18.47 4.82 5.49
CA THR A 190 -19.38 5.97 5.52
C THR A 190 -18.84 7.11 4.64
N GLN A 191 -19.73 7.97 4.15
CA GLN A 191 -19.30 9.22 3.52
C GLN A 191 -18.69 10.15 4.57
N MET A 192 -17.72 10.95 4.14
CA MET A 192 -17.11 12.01 4.93
C MET A 192 -17.84 13.31 4.65
N GLN A 193 -18.33 13.97 5.71
CA GLN A 193 -19.07 15.23 5.60
C GLN A 193 -18.16 16.42 5.89
N PHE A 194 -18.09 17.35 4.94
CA PHE A 194 -17.43 18.64 5.09
C PHE A 194 -18.48 19.74 5.12
N ILE A 195 -18.68 20.35 6.29
CA ILE A 195 -19.70 21.39 6.52
C ILE A 195 -21.10 20.84 6.16
N GLN A 196 -21.53 20.95 4.90
CA GLN A 196 -22.82 20.43 4.39
C GLN A 196 -22.68 19.34 3.32
N GLU A 197 -21.53 19.24 2.63
CA GLU A 197 -21.34 18.33 1.51
C GLU A 197 -20.78 16.97 1.96
N LYS A 198 -21.20 15.89 1.28
CA LYS A 198 -20.80 14.52 1.61
C LYS A 198 -20.05 13.87 0.46
N TYR A 199 -18.84 13.39 0.74
CA TYR A 199 -18.00 12.72 -0.24
C TYR A 199 -17.79 11.27 0.16
N SER A 200 -17.80 10.37 -0.83
CA SER A 200 -17.48 8.97 -0.59
C SER A 200 -16.00 8.78 -0.28
N LEU A 201 -15.65 7.71 0.43
CA LEU A 201 -14.26 7.27 0.58
C LEU A 201 -13.74 6.62 -0.72
N PRO A 202 -12.41 6.58 -0.93
CA PRO A 202 -11.81 5.99 -2.12
C PRO A 202 -11.78 4.46 -1.99
N LEU A 203 -12.95 3.85 -2.24
CA LEU A 203 -13.11 2.39 -2.28
C LEU A 203 -12.23 1.82 -3.39
N THR A 204 -11.39 0.85 -3.07
CA THR A 204 -10.58 0.11 -4.05
C THR A 204 -10.79 -1.39 -3.89
N ALA A 205 -10.91 -2.09 -5.02
CA ALA A 205 -10.80 -3.53 -5.08
C ALA A 205 -9.49 -3.89 -5.79
N ASP A 206 -8.70 -4.75 -5.18
CA ASP A 206 -7.37 -5.13 -5.65
C ASP A 206 -7.30 -6.65 -5.85
N LEU A 207 -6.75 -7.08 -6.99
CA LEU A 207 -6.44 -8.48 -7.28
C LEU A 207 -4.94 -8.60 -7.51
N GLY A 208 -4.29 -9.50 -6.78
CA GLY A 208 -2.85 -9.72 -6.85
C GLY A 208 -2.48 -11.14 -7.24
N LEU A 209 -1.37 -11.29 -7.94
CA LEU A 209 -0.70 -12.54 -8.27
C LEU A 209 0.78 -12.39 -7.94
N ALA A 210 1.36 -13.40 -7.31
CA ALA A 210 2.81 -13.50 -7.19
C ALA A 210 3.31 -14.90 -7.50
N TYR A 211 4.56 -14.96 -7.99
CA TYR A 211 5.26 -16.18 -8.32
C TYR A 211 6.63 -16.19 -7.63
N ARG A 212 6.89 -17.24 -6.84
CA ARG A 212 8.13 -17.48 -6.08
C ARG A 212 8.85 -18.76 -6.53
N GLY A 213 8.67 -19.17 -7.79
CA GLY A 213 9.25 -20.41 -8.31
C GLY A 213 10.67 -20.29 -8.85
N LEU A 214 11.19 -19.07 -8.92
CA LEU A 214 12.58 -18.80 -9.28
C LEU A 214 13.38 -18.60 -7.99
N ALA A 215 14.52 -19.27 -7.89
CA ALA A 215 15.39 -19.12 -6.73
C ALA A 215 15.74 -17.63 -6.54
N ASN A 216 15.55 -17.13 -5.31
CA ASN A 216 15.86 -15.76 -4.92
C ASN A 216 15.04 -14.66 -5.62
N LEU A 217 14.00 -15.00 -6.39
CA LEU A 217 13.19 -14.03 -7.12
C LEU A 217 11.71 -14.15 -6.77
N THR A 218 11.08 -13.01 -6.49
CA THR A 218 9.63 -12.88 -6.41
C THR A 218 9.16 -12.00 -7.55
N LEU A 219 8.23 -12.48 -8.36
CA LEU A 219 7.49 -11.69 -9.34
C LEU A 219 6.11 -11.39 -8.76
N ALA A 220 5.64 -10.15 -8.88
CA ALA A 220 4.33 -9.72 -8.40
C ALA A 220 3.62 -8.89 -9.47
N ALA A 221 2.30 -9.04 -9.54
CA ALA A 221 1.43 -8.29 -10.44
C ALA A 221 0.09 -8.03 -9.74
N ASP A 222 -0.35 -6.78 -9.73
CA ASP A 222 -1.64 -6.40 -9.15
C ASP A 222 -2.48 -5.59 -10.15
N VAL A 223 -3.80 -5.76 -10.05
CA VAL A 223 -4.81 -4.91 -10.70
C VAL A 223 -5.60 -4.21 -9.60
N GLU A 224 -5.46 -2.89 -9.52
CA GLU A 224 -6.22 -2.03 -8.60
C GLU A 224 -7.37 -1.38 -9.37
N ILE A 225 -8.59 -1.58 -8.87
CA ILE A 225 -9.84 -1.09 -9.43
C ILE A 225 -10.43 -0.09 -8.42
N PRO A 226 -10.06 1.19 -8.53
CA PRO A 226 -10.64 2.24 -7.70
C PRO A 226 -12.04 2.62 -8.19
N ARG A 227 -12.92 3.03 -7.27
CA ARG A 227 -14.27 3.52 -7.60
C ARG A 227 -14.25 4.88 -8.30
N ASP A 228 -13.27 5.73 -7.97
CA ASP A 228 -13.24 7.16 -8.33
C ASP A 228 -11.98 7.55 -9.12
N ASN A 229 -11.31 6.55 -9.72
CA ASN A 229 -10.14 6.78 -10.56
C ASN A 229 -10.07 5.68 -11.64
N SER A 230 -9.02 5.72 -12.44
CA SER A 230 -8.77 4.72 -13.48
C SER A 230 -8.13 3.48 -12.90
N VAL A 231 -8.35 2.34 -13.58
CA VAL A 231 -7.71 1.08 -13.21
C VAL A 231 -6.20 1.25 -13.25
N ARG A 232 -5.49 0.67 -12.27
CA ARG A 232 -4.03 0.66 -12.22
C ARG A 232 -3.52 -0.76 -12.34
N LEU A 233 -2.61 -0.98 -13.27
CA LEU A 233 -1.84 -2.22 -13.42
C LEU A 233 -0.49 -2.01 -12.75
N LYS A 234 -0.07 -2.93 -11.89
CA LYS A 234 1.15 -2.81 -11.11
C LYS A 234 1.97 -4.07 -11.31
N GLN A 235 3.28 -3.91 -11.47
CA GLN A 235 4.21 -5.01 -11.69
C GLN A 235 5.45 -4.80 -10.81
N GLY A 236 5.96 -5.85 -10.21
CA GLY A 236 7.09 -5.78 -9.30
C GLY A 236 7.97 -7.02 -9.37
N ILE A 237 9.28 -6.82 -9.19
CA ILE A 237 10.27 -7.88 -9.08
C ILE A 237 11.11 -7.60 -7.83
N GLU A 238 11.26 -8.61 -6.96
CA GLU A 238 12.19 -8.60 -5.83
C GLU A 238 13.26 -9.66 -6.04
N TYR A 239 14.53 -9.28 -5.95
CA TYR A 239 15.67 -10.18 -5.84
C TYR A 239 16.17 -10.19 -4.41
N ASN A 240 16.25 -11.38 -3.82
CA ASN A 240 16.73 -11.62 -2.46
C ASN A 240 18.11 -12.28 -2.50
N TYR A 241 19.14 -11.53 -2.10
CA TYR A 241 20.49 -12.04 -1.94
C TYR A 241 20.74 -12.41 -0.47
N GLN A 242 20.87 -13.72 -0.22
CA GLN A 242 21.24 -14.31 1.08
C GLN A 242 20.34 -13.87 2.25
N GLU A 243 19.04 -13.66 2.01
CA GLU A 243 18.06 -13.23 3.02
C GLU A 243 18.41 -11.92 3.73
N SER A 244 19.39 -11.17 3.20
CA SER A 244 19.99 -10.01 3.85
C SER A 244 19.89 -8.77 2.96
N ILE A 245 20.05 -8.91 1.64
CA ILE A 245 19.98 -7.79 0.70
C ILE A 245 18.81 -8.03 -0.25
N PHE A 246 17.99 -7.01 -0.44
CA PHE A 246 16.82 -7.06 -1.30
C PHE A 246 16.93 -5.95 -2.35
N LEU A 247 16.84 -6.30 -3.63
CA LEU A 247 16.78 -5.35 -4.73
C LEU A 247 15.41 -5.44 -5.38
N ARG A 248 14.79 -4.29 -5.65
CA ARG A 248 13.42 -4.21 -6.14
C ARG A 248 13.34 -3.26 -7.31
N MET A 249 12.52 -3.64 -8.26
CA MET A 249 12.08 -2.77 -9.34
C MET A 249 10.59 -3.01 -9.56
N GLY A 250 9.84 -1.95 -9.78
CA GLY A 250 8.44 -2.05 -10.13
C GLY A 250 7.96 -0.92 -11.01
N TYR A 251 6.79 -1.14 -11.60
CA TYR A 251 6.15 -0.20 -12.51
C TYR A 251 4.64 -0.23 -12.29
N GLY A 252 4.07 0.94 -11.98
CA GLY A 252 2.63 1.15 -11.87
C GLY A 252 2.12 1.99 -13.05
N TYR A 253 1.14 1.48 -13.77
CA TYR A 253 0.54 2.13 -14.93
C TYR A 253 -0.96 2.36 -14.72
N SER A 254 -1.41 3.59 -14.94
CA SER A 254 -2.83 3.98 -14.89
C SER A 254 -3.44 3.94 -16.30
N THR A 255 -4.64 3.37 -16.46
CA THR A 255 -5.25 3.17 -17.79
C THR A 255 -5.88 4.41 -18.42
N SER A 256 -5.85 5.58 -17.77
CA SER A 256 -6.36 6.84 -18.31
C SER A 256 -5.23 7.83 -18.53
N GLY A 257 -5.10 8.28 -19.78
CA GLY A 257 -4.04 9.15 -20.27
C GLY A 257 -3.32 8.46 -21.42
N ASN A 258 -3.48 8.96 -22.65
CA ASN A 258 -2.73 8.49 -23.84
C ASN A 258 -1.23 8.87 -23.78
N GLU A 259 -0.71 9.20 -22.61
CA GLU A 259 0.69 9.54 -22.43
C GLU A 259 1.36 8.39 -21.70
N PHE A 260 2.14 7.61 -22.45
CA PHE A 260 3.24 6.86 -21.89
C PHE A 260 4.21 7.90 -21.28
N SER A 261 4.01 8.26 -20.02
CA SER A 261 4.70 9.36 -19.34
C SER A 261 6.11 8.97 -18.87
N GLY A 262 6.85 8.24 -19.72
CA GLY A 262 8.26 7.90 -19.52
C GLY A 262 8.52 7.14 -18.22
N ALA A 263 9.19 7.79 -17.26
CA ALA A 263 9.56 7.19 -15.98
C ALA A 263 8.45 7.29 -14.91
N SER A 264 7.35 7.99 -15.18
CA SER A 264 6.21 8.08 -14.25
C SER A 264 5.61 6.69 -14.04
N GLY A 265 5.59 6.24 -12.78
CA GLY A 265 5.17 4.90 -12.39
C GLY A 265 6.32 3.93 -12.13
N LEU A 266 7.55 4.24 -12.55
CA LEU A 266 8.74 3.47 -12.17
C LEU A 266 9.02 3.61 -10.68
N ALA A 267 9.47 2.53 -10.06
CA ALA A 267 10.01 2.54 -8.72
C ALA A 267 11.23 1.62 -8.62
N LEU A 268 12.24 2.07 -7.88
CA LEU A 268 13.41 1.28 -7.50
C LEU A 268 13.43 1.16 -5.99
N GLY A 269 13.83 0.00 -5.48
CA GLY A 269 13.93 -0.22 -4.05
C GLY A 269 15.15 -1.04 -3.68
N ALA A 270 15.68 -0.76 -2.49
CA ALA A 270 16.73 -1.56 -1.87
C ALA A 270 16.34 -1.82 -0.41
N GLY A 271 16.68 -3.00 0.09
CA GLY A 271 16.44 -3.39 1.46
C GLY A 271 17.65 -4.09 2.05
N PHE A 272 17.89 -3.88 3.33
CA PHE A 272 18.92 -4.58 4.09
C PHE A 272 18.32 -5.10 5.39
N MET A 273 18.50 -6.41 5.65
CA MET A 273 18.10 -7.08 6.87
C MET A 273 19.35 -7.54 7.63
N LEU A 274 19.41 -7.18 8.91
CA LEU A 274 20.43 -7.62 9.84
C LEU A 274 19.78 -8.09 11.13
N LYS A 275 19.78 -9.40 11.34
CA LYS A 275 19.08 -10.05 12.45
C LYS A 275 17.59 -9.65 12.46
N GLN A 276 17.20 -8.88 13.45
CA GLN A 276 15.83 -8.47 13.70
C GLN A 276 15.49 -7.09 13.10
N TYR A 277 16.50 -6.37 12.60
CA TYR A 277 16.35 -5.04 12.04
C TYR A 277 16.30 -5.11 10.51
N LYS A 278 15.38 -4.38 9.90
CA LYS A 278 15.31 -4.22 8.46
C LYS A 278 15.17 -2.75 8.11
N ILE A 279 15.94 -2.30 7.13
CA ILE A 279 15.84 -0.97 6.54
C ILE A 279 15.48 -1.16 5.07
N ASP A 280 14.45 -0.47 4.61
CA ASP A 280 14.05 -0.43 3.22
C ASP A 280 14.05 1.02 2.74
N TYR A 281 14.49 1.22 1.50
CA TYR A 281 14.46 2.49 0.81
C TYR A 281 13.84 2.31 -0.57
N ALA A 282 13.02 3.26 -0.99
CA ALA A 282 12.45 3.30 -2.33
C ALA A 282 12.53 4.69 -2.93
N TYR A 283 12.75 4.71 -4.23
CA TYR A 283 12.81 5.90 -5.06
C TYR A 283 11.82 5.76 -6.22
N SER A 284 10.95 6.76 -6.39
CA SER A 284 9.99 6.82 -7.49
C SER A 284 10.17 8.15 -8.22
N PRO A 285 10.83 8.15 -9.40
CA PRO A 285 11.01 9.37 -10.17
C PRO A 285 9.69 9.87 -10.77
N ASN A 286 9.54 11.18 -10.88
CA ASN A 286 8.36 11.81 -11.50
C ASN A 286 7.03 11.24 -10.98
N ALA A 287 6.92 11.02 -9.67
CA ALA A 287 5.62 10.76 -9.06
C ALA A 287 4.76 12.03 -9.14
N ASP A 288 3.48 11.94 -8.78
CA ASP A 288 2.51 13.03 -8.92
C ASP A 288 2.95 14.37 -8.30
N LEU A 289 3.89 14.34 -7.34
CA LEU A 289 4.41 15.49 -6.60
C LEU A 289 5.93 15.67 -6.78
N GLY A 290 6.48 15.17 -7.89
CA GLY A 290 7.91 15.13 -8.17
C GLY A 290 8.57 13.85 -7.68
N ASP A 291 9.89 13.87 -7.56
CA ASP A 291 10.66 12.72 -7.10
C ASP A 291 10.30 12.38 -5.65
N ALA A 292 9.98 11.11 -5.41
CA ALA A 292 9.56 10.62 -4.10
C ALA A 292 10.60 9.68 -3.50
N HIS A 293 10.97 9.95 -2.24
CA HIS A 293 11.92 9.18 -1.47
C HIS A 293 11.22 8.61 -0.23
N ARG A 294 11.16 7.27 -0.14
CA ARG A 294 10.55 6.57 0.98
C ARG A 294 11.59 5.81 1.77
N PHE A 295 11.61 6.04 3.08
CA PHE A 295 12.42 5.30 4.03
C PHE A 295 11.50 4.45 4.90
N SER A 296 11.87 3.21 5.18
CA SER A 296 11.17 2.37 6.14
C SER A 296 12.13 1.62 7.04
N PHE A 297 11.75 1.50 8.30
CA PHE A 297 12.46 0.73 9.31
C PHE A 297 11.50 -0.27 9.94
N THR A 298 11.91 -1.53 9.98
CA THR A 298 11.15 -2.61 10.60
C THR A 298 11.98 -3.28 11.68
N LEU A 299 11.39 -3.39 12.87
CA LEU A 299 11.91 -4.18 13.98
C LEU A 299 11.05 -5.44 14.13
N ASN A 300 11.67 -6.60 13.97
CA ASN A 300 11.13 -7.89 14.31
C ASN A 300 11.45 -8.21 15.77
N PHE A 301 10.54 -8.81 16.53
CA PHE A 301 10.80 -9.19 17.93
C PHE A 301 9.78 -10.19 18.46
N GLY A 302 10.06 -10.70 19.66
CA GLY A 302 9.25 -11.71 20.33
C GLY A 302 9.55 -13.13 19.86
N THR A 303 8.78 -14.08 20.37
CA THR A 303 8.94 -15.50 20.03
C THR A 303 8.46 -15.76 18.61
N VAL A 304 9.22 -16.57 17.86
CA VAL A 304 8.81 -17.06 16.55
C VAL A 304 7.71 -18.10 16.73
N ARG A 305 6.53 -17.83 16.18
CA ARG A 305 5.40 -18.76 16.15
C ARG A 305 5.81 -20.05 15.45
N GLY A 306 5.58 -21.18 16.12
CA GLY A 306 5.90 -22.50 15.61
C GLY A 306 7.33 -22.99 15.91
N MET A 307 8.11 -22.24 16.69
CA MET A 307 9.37 -22.69 17.30
C MET A 307 9.22 -22.94 18.81
#